data_AF-A0A6I1ZHV8-F1
#
_entry.id   AF-A0A6I1ZHV8-F1
#
_cell.length_a   1.000
_cell.length_b   1.000
_cell.length_c   1.000
_cell.angle_alpha   90.00
_cell.angle_beta   90.00
_cell.angle_gamma   90.00
#
_symmetry.space_group_name_H-M   'P 1'
#
loop_
_entity.id
_entity.type
_entity.pdbx_description
1 polymer ?
#
loop_
_entity_poly.entity_id
_entity_poly.type
_entity_poly.pdbx_seq_one_letter_code
_entity_poly.pdbx_strand_id
1 'polypeptide(L)'
;MQTLKTAMAAAGRDIADLEMIGSTRAVLPDDNSRADLAQALEAIPEQMAQGFTTFCVKPSQFTDAPNGVGAFCREVMHRVESLTA
;
A
#
# COMPACT_ATOMS: atom_id res chain seq x y z
N MET A 1 -4.79 0.96 -19.62
CA MET A 1 -3.33 0.78 -19.75
C MET A 1 -2.78 0.94 -21.17
N GLN A 2 -3.42 0.39 -22.22
CA GLN A 2 -2.87 0.48 -23.60
C GLN A 2 -2.63 1.91 -24.10
N THR A 3 -3.58 2.82 -23.85
CA THR A 3 -3.46 4.24 -24.25
C THR A 3 -2.22 4.91 -23.65
N LEU A 4 -1.96 4.68 -22.35
CA LEU A 4 -0.80 5.25 -21.67
C LEU A 4 0.51 4.70 -22.23
N LYS A 5 0.59 3.38 -22.46
CA LYS A 5 1.76 2.72 -23.08
C LYS A 5 2.09 3.35 -24.42
N THR A 6 1.08 3.53 -25.29
CA THR A 6 1.27 4.14 -26.61
C THR A 6 1.77 5.59 -26.51
N ALA A 7 1.17 6.39 -25.62
CA ALA A 7 1.56 7.79 -25.46
C ALA A 7 2.99 7.95 -24.90
N MET A 8 3.40 7.11 -23.95
CA MET A 8 4.76 7.11 -23.43
C MET A 8 5.79 6.68 -24.47
N ALA A 9 5.50 5.61 -25.23
CA ALA A 9 6.37 5.17 -26.30
C ALA A 9 6.55 6.26 -27.39
N ALA A 10 5.48 6.97 -27.75
CA ALA A 10 5.55 8.11 -28.68
C ALA A 10 6.40 9.28 -28.14
N ALA A 11 6.52 9.41 -26.82
CA ALA A 11 7.39 10.37 -26.15
C ALA A 11 8.81 9.85 -25.88
N GLY A 12 9.17 8.65 -26.39
CA GLY A 12 10.48 8.04 -26.17
C GLY A 12 10.71 7.50 -24.75
N ARG A 13 9.65 7.17 -24.02
CA ARG A 13 9.70 6.62 -22.65
C ARG A 13 9.14 5.20 -22.60
N ASP A 14 9.61 4.39 -21.65
CA ASP A 14 9.05 3.06 -21.39
C ASP A 14 8.00 3.12 -20.26
N ILE A 15 6.92 2.34 -20.38
CA ILE A 15 5.96 2.15 -19.29
C ILE A 15 6.62 1.50 -18.06
N ALA A 16 7.68 0.72 -18.28
CA ALA A 16 8.49 0.11 -17.22
C ALA A 16 9.25 1.15 -16.38
N ASP A 17 9.40 2.39 -16.87
CA ASP A 17 9.99 3.49 -16.10
C ASP A 17 9.05 4.03 -15.01
N LEU A 18 7.77 3.64 -15.00
CA LEU A 18 6.83 4.02 -13.95
C LEU A 18 6.92 3.04 -12.79
N GLU A 19 7.19 3.57 -11.60
CA GLU A 19 7.04 2.82 -10.36
C GLU A 19 5.56 2.46 -10.14
N MET A 20 5.32 1.20 -9.77
CA MET A 20 4.00 0.73 -9.36
C MET A 20 3.86 0.90 -7.85
N ILE A 21 3.06 1.89 -7.48
CA ILE A 21 2.74 2.21 -6.08
C ILE A 21 1.39 1.58 -5.72
N GLY A 22 1.43 0.66 -4.76
CA GLY A 22 0.28 -0.05 -4.24
C GLY A 22 -0.36 0.72 -3.09
N SER A 23 -1.53 0.25 -2.67
CA SER A 23 -2.23 0.81 -1.52
C SER A 23 -2.86 -0.30 -0.70
N THR A 24 -2.96 -0.05 0.60
CA THR A 24 -3.87 -0.80 1.47
C THR A 24 -5.29 -0.27 1.32
N ARG A 25 -6.29 -1.09 1.65
CA ARG A 25 -7.68 -0.65 1.73
C ARG A 25 -8.16 -0.66 3.18
N ALA A 26 -8.23 0.51 3.80
CA ALA A 26 -8.82 0.67 5.12
C ALA A 26 -10.35 0.58 5.03
N VAL A 27 -10.97 -0.18 5.93
CA VAL A 27 -12.41 -0.18 6.16
C VAL A 27 -12.66 0.38 7.56
N LEU A 28 -13.33 1.54 7.64
CA LEU A 28 -13.75 2.13 8.90
C LEU A 28 -15.13 1.57 9.24
N PRO A 29 -15.30 0.87 10.38
CA PRO A 29 -16.57 0.22 10.68
C PRO A 29 -17.65 1.20 11.15
N ASP A 30 -17.24 2.35 11.71
CA ASP A 30 -18.11 3.43 12.17
C ASP A 30 -17.33 4.76 12.28
N ASP A 31 -17.99 5.82 12.73
CA ASP A 31 -17.45 7.19 12.83
C ASP A 31 -16.33 7.36 13.88
N ASN A 32 -16.20 6.42 14.82
CA ASN A 32 -15.31 6.54 15.99
C ASN A 32 -14.28 5.40 16.09
N SER A 33 -14.30 4.46 15.16
CA SER A 33 -13.44 3.28 15.16
C SER A 33 -12.39 3.34 14.06
N ARG A 34 -11.18 2.90 14.40
CA ARG A 34 -10.06 2.78 13.46
C ARG A 34 -10.24 1.55 12.58
N ALA A 35 -9.60 1.56 11.41
CA ALA A 35 -9.56 0.40 10.53
C ALA A 35 -8.73 -0.73 11.12
N ASP A 36 -9.06 -1.97 10.73
CA ASP A 36 -8.27 -3.15 11.06
C ASP A 36 -7.00 -3.20 10.18
N LEU A 37 -5.84 -3.19 10.83
CA LEU A 37 -4.55 -3.24 10.12
C LEU A 37 -4.31 -4.58 9.43
N ALA A 38 -4.68 -5.70 10.05
CA ALA A 38 -4.48 -7.02 9.47
C ALA A 38 -5.24 -7.13 8.15
N GLN A 39 -6.53 -6.79 8.19
CA GLN A 39 -7.41 -6.79 7.02
C GLN A 39 -6.85 -5.90 5.90
N ALA A 40 -6.37 -4.70 6.24
CA ALA A 40 -5.86 -3.76 5.26
C ALA A 40 -4.58 -4.25 4.53
N LEU A 41 -3.79 -5.11 5.16
CA LEU A 41 -2.53 -5.64 4.62
C LEU A 41 -2.70 -6.94 3.82
N GLU A 42 -3.86 -7.60 3.87
CA GLU A 42 -4.11 -8.90 3.20
C GLU A 42 -3.81 -8.88 1.69
N ALA A 43 -4.03 -7.74 1.03
CA ALA A 43 -3.83 -7.59 -0.41
C ALA A 43 -2.37 -7.33 -0.83
N ILE A 44 -1.43 -7.18 0.11
CA ILE A 44 -0.04 -6.83 -0.21
C ILE A 44 0.68 -7.94 -1.00
N PRO A 45 0.62 -9.23 -0.61
CA PRO A 45 1.33 -10.28 -1.34
C PRO A 45 0.91 -10.39 -2.82
N GLU A 46 -0.38 -10.24 -3.11
CA GLU A 46 -0.89 -10.25 -4.49
C GLU A 46 -0.37 -9.04 -5.29
N GLN A 47 -0.39 -7.85 -4.71
CA GLN A 47 0.16 -6.65 -5.35
C GLN A 47 1.69 -6.78 -5.57
N MET A 48 2.43 -7.35 -4.63
CA MET A 48 3.86 -7.60 -4.82
C MET A 48 4.11 -8.58 -5.99
N ALA A 49 3.31 -9.64 -6.11
CA ALA A 49 3.40 -10.57 -7.24
C ALA A 49 3.07 -9.90 -8.59
N GLN A 50 2.28 -8.83 -8.58
CA GLN A 50 2.00 -7.99 -9.75
C GLN A 50 3.13 -6.98 -10.05
N GLY A 51 4.16 -6.90 -9.20
CA GLY A 51 5.34 -6.05 -9.37
C GLY A 51 5.29 -4.71 -8.63
N PHE A 52 4.33 -4.50 -7.74
CA PHE A 52 4.28 -3.29 -6.91
C PHE A 52 5.36 -3.35 -5.83
N THR A 53 6.12 -2.26 -5.67
CA THR A 53 7.30 -2.22 -4.79
C THR A 53 7.16 -1.25 -3.61
N THR A 54 6.27 -0.28 -3.74
CA THR A 54 6.03 0.75 -2.73
C THR A 54 4.56 0.76 -2.35
N PHE A 55 4.24 0.85 -1.06
CA PHE A 55 2.86 0.83 -0.56
C PHE A 55 2.57 2.04 0.29
N CYS A 56 1.48 2.75 -0.05
CA CYS A 56 1.00 3.86 0.74
C CYS A 56 0.10 3.38 1.88
N VAL A 57 0.45 3.76 3.12
CA VAL A 57 -0.33 3.51 4.33
C VAL A 57 -0.49 4.82 5.10
N LYS A 58 -1.71 5.17 5.49
CA LYS A 58 -1.99 6.39 6.26
C LYS A 58 -2.17 6.03 7.74
N PRO A 59 -1.21 6.33 8.64
CA PRO A 59 -1.28 5.92 10.05
C PRO A 59 -2.56 6.37 10.76
N SER A 60 -3.09 7.56 10.44
CA SER A 60 -4.30 8.10 11.07
C SER A 60 -5.57 7.28 10.78
N GLN A 61 -5.53 6.28 9.90
CA GLN A 61 -6.64 5.33 9.72
C GLN A 61 -6.58 4.18 10.72
N PHE A 62 -5.43 3.95 11.37
CA PHE A 62 -5.12 2.78 12.19
C PHE A 62 -4.65 3.14 13.60
N THR A 63 -4.33 4.40 13.88
CA THR A 63 -3.97 4.89 15.22
C THR A 63 -4.38 6.33 15.43
N ASP A 64 -4.93 6.63 16.61
CA ASP A 64 -5.22 7.99 17.06
C ASP A 64 -4.10 8.55 17.96
N ALA A 65 -3.13 7.71 18.35
CA ALA A 65 -2.03 8.09 19.22
C ALA A 65 -0.96 8.84 18.42
N PRO A 66 -0.76 10.17 18.63
CA PRO A 66 0.19 10.95 17.82
C PRO A 66 1.65 10.49 18.01
N ASN A 67 1.98 10.01 19.20
CA ASN A 67 3.28 9.41 19.52
C ASN A 67 3.37 7.91 19.15
N GLY A 68 2.29 7.30 18.66
CA GLY A 68 2.21 5.87 18.32
C GLY A 68 2.71 5.53 16.92
N VAL A 69 2.98 6.51 16.05
CA VAL A 69 3.34 6.29 14.64
C VAL A 69 4.57 5.41 14.48
N GLY A 70 5.60 5.59 15.31
CA GLY A 70 6.81 4.77 15.24
C GLY A 70 6.57 3.30 15.56
N ALA A 71 5.69 3.00 16.52
CA ALA A 71 5.29 1.62 16.83
C ALA A 71 4.42 1.03 15.72
N PHE A 72 3.50 1.84 15.17
CA PHE A 72 2.68 1.45 14.03
C PHE A 72 3.51 1.05 12.80
N CYS A 73 4.53 1.83 12.43
CA CYS A 73 5.40 1.50 11.30
C CYS A 73 6.12 0.14 11.48
N ARG A 74 6.58 -0.17 12.70
CA ARG A 74 7.20 -1.47 12.99
C ARG A 74 6.20 -2.63 12.88
N GLU A 75 4.97 -2.43 13.34
CA GLU A 75 3.91 -3.43 13.24
C GLU A 75 3.52 -3.71 11.78
N VAL A 76 3.45 -2.67 10.94
CA VAL A 76 3.21 -2.84 9.49
C VAL A 76 4.28 -3.73 8.88
N MET A 77 5.56 -3.42 9.13
CA MET A 77 6.67 -4.20 8.59
C MET A 77 6.63 -5.65 9.08
N HIS A 78 6.45 -5.87 10.38
CA HIS A 78 6.39 -7.20 10.96
C HIS A 78 5.28 -8.06 10.34
N ARG A 79 4.09 -7.48 10.12
CA ARG A 79 2.96 -8.19 9.49
C ARG A 79 3.22 -8.49 8.02
N VAL A 80 3.75 -7.53 7.27
CA VAL A 80 4.07 -7.74 5.84
C VAL A 80 5.15 -8.80 5.68
N GLU A 81 6.21 -8.77 6.48
CA GLU A 81 7.22 -9.82 6.52
C GLU A 81 6.59 -11.18 6.80
N SER A 82 5.67 -11.28 7.76
CA SER A 82 4.98 -12.53 8.08
C SER A 82 4.05 -13.02 6.97
N LEU A 83 3.49 -12.11 6.16
CA LEU A 83 2.61 -12.44 5.03
C LEU A 83 3.37 -12.83 3.75
N THR A 84 4.66 -12.51 3.68
CA THR A 84 5.47 -12.63 2.46
C THR A 84 6.70 -13.54 2.60
N ALA A 85 6.95 -14.06 3.81
CA ALA A 85 7.92 -15.12 4.08
C ALA A 85 7.42 -16.49 3.59
#